data_AF-A0AAW7FZA2-F1
#
_entry.id   AF-A0AAW7FZA2-F1
#
_cell.length_a   1.000
_cell.length_b   1.000
_cell.length_c   1.000
_cell.angle_alpha   90.00
_cell.angle_beta   90.00
_cell.angle_gamma   90.00
#
_symmetry.space_group_name_H-M   'P 1'
#
loop_
_entity.id
_entity.type
_entity.pdbx_description
1 polymer ?
#
loop_
_entity_poly.entity_id
_entity_poly.type
_entity_poly.pdbx_seq_one_letter_code
_entity_poly.pdbx_strand_id
1 'polypeptide(L)'
;MPYYNGRWHLYDERERREYGERKRQERSQDWHARWISKQGLKNRLWTDKAIGSFLSKPKKAGKIMAWPRTEVLMAEKTPEFMTWMEKRREWLDARCRLPDIAYATYGLVVIGWDIASPDKPVRFQELVWNEDRQELVDLPHKWADSPYTGAEFDGWSPDEVACAICEWFIRRKPG
;
A
#
# COMPACT_ATOMS: atom_id res chain seq x y z
N MET A 1 2.18 25.63 41.00
CA MET A 1 2.55 25.90 39.59
C MET A 1 3.90 25.25 39.35
N PRO A 2 4.04 24.36 38.36
CA PRO A 2 5.32 23.73 38.03
C PRO A 2 6.35 24.76 37.54
N TYR A 3 7.60 24.60 37.97
CA TYR A 3 8.73 25.47 37.65
C TYR A 3 9.82 24.66 36.95
N TYR A 4 10.09 24.99 35.70
CA TYR A 4 11.13 24.34 34.89
C TYR A 4 11.60 25.30 33.79
N ASN A 5 12.81 25.10 33.26
CA ASN A 5 13.45 26.01 32.28
C ASN A 5 13.45 27.51 32.69
N GLY A 6 13.52 27.78 33.99
CA GLY A 6 13.58 29.15 34.53
C GLY A 6 12.28 29.94 34.47
N ARG A 7 11.13 29.32 34.15
CA ARG A 7 9.81 29.99 34.11
C ARG A 7 8.73 29.19 34.83
N TRP A 8 7.75 29.91 35.35
CA TRP A 8 6.53 29.32 35.92
C TRP A 8 5.58 28.92 34.80
N HIS A 9 5.12 27.68 34.83
CA HIS A 9 4.19 27.13 33.85
C HIS A 9 2.82 26.85 34.50
N LEU A 10 1.75 27.03 33.72
CA LEU A 10 0.37 26.81 34.16
C LEU A 10 0.03 25.31 34.28
N TYR A 11 0.71 24.46 33.51
CA TYR A 11 0.56 23.01 33.44
C TYR A 11 1.91 22.32 33.60
N ASP A 12 1.93 21.08 34.08
CA ASP A 12 3.14 20.25 34.12
C ASP A 12 3.64 19.94 32.68
N GLU A 13 4.93 19.67 32.50
CA GLU A 13 5.54 19.39 31.19
C GLU A 13 4.83 18.20 30.50
N ARG A 14 4.44 17.20 31.30
CA ARG A 14 3.64 16.05 30.84
C ARG A 14 2.25 16.47 30.36
N GLU A 15 1.50 17.21 31.17
CA GLU A 15 0.15 17.69 30.83
C GLU A 15 0.17 18.58 29.58
N ARG A 16 1.21 19.41 29.43
CA ARG A 16 1.41 20.24 28.24
C ARG A 16 1.64 19.40 26.98
N ARG A 17 2.42 18.32 27.07
CA ARG A 17 2.64 17.39 25.94
C ARG A 17 1.37 16.63 25.58
N GLU A 18 0.67 16.08 26.56
CA GLU A 18 -0.60 15.36 26.36
C GLU A 18 -1.69 16.27 25.75
N TYR A 19 -1.82 17.51 26.24
CA TYR A 19 -2.71 18.50 25.64
C TYR A 19 -2.32 18.83 24.19
N GLY A 20 -1.01 18.99 23.92
CA GLY A 20 -0.50 19.23 22.58
C GLY A 20 -0.71 18.06 21.61
N GLU A 21 -0.63 16.83 22.08
CA GLU A 21 -0.92 15.62 21.31
C GLU A 21 -2.41 15.50 20.98
N ARG A 22 -3.27 15.64 21.99
CA ARG A 22 -4.73 15.66 21.81
C ARG A 22 -5.17 16.73 20.81
N LYS A 23 -4.65 17.96 20.94
CA LYS A 23 -4.95 19.04 19.98
C LYS A 23 -4.40 18.79 18.58
N ARG A 24 -3.35 17.97 18.42
CA ARG A 24 -2.86 17.53 17.10
C ARG A 24 -3.75 16.45 16.52
N GLN A 25 -4.20 15.49 17.33
CA GLN A 25 -5.12 14.43 16.92
C GLN A 25 -6.48 15.00 16.51
N GLU A 26 -7.07 15.90 17.30
CA GLU A 26 -8.33 16.59 16.96
C GLU A 26 -8.20 17.30 15.59
N ARG A 27 -7.15 18.09 15.39
CA ARG A 27 -6.88 18.76 14.11
C ARG A 27 -6.69 17.79 12.95
N SER A 28 -6.06 16.64 13.20
CA SER A 28 -5.89 15.59 12.19
C SER A 28 -7.22 14.95 11.84
N GLN A 29 -8.05 14.62 12.83
CA GLN A 29 -9.39 14.05 12.62
C GLN A 29 -10.29 15.02 11.85
N ASP A 30 -10.33 16.29 12.26
CA ASP A 30 -11.08 17.33 11.57
C ASP A 30 -10.64 17.50 10.11
N TRP A 31 -9.34 17.38 9.85
CA TRP A 31 -8.80 17.42 8.49
C TRP A 31 -9.24 16.19 7.68
N HIS A 32 -9.11 14.98 8.24
CA HIS A 32 -9.50 13.72 7.58
C HIS A 32 -11.02 13.55 7.41
N ALA A 33 -11.82 14.28 8.19
CA ALA A 33 -13.27 14.36 8.01
C ALA A 33 -13.64 15.13 6.74
N ARG A 34 -12.81 16.11 6.33
CA ARG A 34 -13.08 16.99 5.18
C ARG A 34 -12.29 16.62 3.93
N TRP A 35 -11.11 16.03 4.09
CA TRP A 35 -10.13 15.83 3.01
C TRP A 35 -9.59 14.41 2.96
N ILE A 36 -9.28 13.96 1.74
CA ILE A 36 -8.57 12.71 1.48
C ILE A 36 -7.30 13.03 0.67
N SER A 37 -6.14 12.61 1.18
CA SER A 37 -4.86 12.75 0.49
C SER A 37 -4.72 11.72 -0.64
N LYS A 38 -3.75 11.92 -1.54
CA LYS A 38 -3.42 10.95 -2.59
C LYS A 38 -3.17 9.54 -2.02
N GLN A 39 -2.44 9.45 -0.92
CA GLN A 39 -2.18 8.17 -0.24
C GLN A 39 -3.47 7.56 0.33
N GLY A 40 -4.36 8.39 0.90
CA GLY A 40 -5.65 7.92 1.39
C GLY A 40 -6.55 7.36 0.29
N LEU A 41 -6.48 7.92 -0.92
CA LEU A 41 -7.16 7.39 -2.10
C LEU A 41 -6.57 6.04 -2.52
N LYS A 42 -5.24 5.91 -2.59
CA LYS A 42 -4.57 4.65 -2.91
C LYS A 42 -4.92 3.52 -1.93
N ASN A 43 -5.01 3.82 -0.64
CA ASN A 43 -5.46 2.86 0.38
C ASN A 43 -6.91 2.38 0.16
N ARG A 44 -7.72 3.17 -0.56
CA ARG A 44 -9.08 2.82 -0.99
C ARG A 44 -9.09 2.20 -2.40
N LEU A 45 -7.95 1.69 -2.87
CA LEU A 45 -7.75 1.05 -4.18
C LEU A 45 -7.82 1.99 -5.40
N TRP A 46 -7.79 3.30 -5.20
CA TRP A 46 -7.74 4.26 -6.31
C TRP A 46 -6.37 4.22 -7.01
N THR A 47 -6.37 4.24 -8.35
CA THR A 47 -5.16 4.40 -9.17
C THR A 47 -4.96 5.85 -9.58
N ASP A 48 -3.74 6.25 -9.95
CA ASP A 48 -3.46 7.64 -10.36
C ASP A 48 -4.26 8.05 -11.61
N LYS A 49 -4.55 7.10 -12.52
CA LYS A 49 -5.45 7.33 -13.66
C LYS A 49 -6.90 7.47 -13.23
N ALA A 50 -7.39 6.62 -12.33
CA ALA A 50 -8.76 6.74 -11.81
C ALA A 50 -8.97 8.06 -11.07
N ILE A 51 -7.96 8.53 -10.33
CA ILE A 51 -7.97 9.86 -9.72
C ILE A 51 -8.10 10.96 -10.80
N GLY A 52 -7.33 10.85 -11.89
CA GLY A 52 -7.40 11.82 -12.99
C GLY A 52 -8.69 11.77 -13.82
N SER A 53 -9.35 10.62 -13.87
CA SER A 53 -10.58 10.42 -14.66
C SER A 53 -11.87 10.72 -13.87
N PHE A 54 -11.93 10.34 -12.59
CA PHE A 54 -13.15 10.43 -11.78
C PHE A 54 -13.18 11.62 -10.83
N LEU A 55 -12.03 12.24 -10.51
CA LEU A 55 -11.97 13.39 -9.61
C LEU A 55 -11.47 14.63 -10.36
N SER A 56 -11.87 15.79 -9.84
CA SER A 56 -11.29 17.05 -10.28
C SER A 56 -9.84 17.20 -9.78
N LYS A 57 -9.15 18.25 -10.23
CA LYS A 57 -7.79 18.56 -9.77
C LYS A 57 -7.78 18.72 -8.24
N PRO A 58 -6.73 18.24 -7.56
CA PRO A 58 -6.65 18.36 -6.11
C PRO A 58 -6.66 19.83 -5.68
N LYS A 59 -7.22 20.10 -4.49
CA LYS A 59 -7.32 21.45 -3.91
C LYS A 59 -6.32 21.59 -2.76
N LYS A 60 -5.95 22.84 -2.46
CA LYS A 60 -5.00 23.13 -1.38
C LYS A 60 -5.67 22.93 -0.02
N ALA A 61 -5.28 21.87 0.68
CA ALA A 61 -5.83 21.47 1.98
C ALA A 61 -4.80 21.72 3.10
N GLY A 62 -4.40 22.98 3.26
CA GLY A 62 -3.32 23.38 4.17
C GLY A 62 -1.95 23.25 3.51
N LYS A 63 -1.09 22.37 4.04
CA LYS A 63 0.29 22.15 3.56
C LYS A 63 0.38 21.18 2.37
N ILE A 64 -0.68 20.39 2.13
CA ILE A 64 -0.70 19.38 1.07
C ILE A 64 -1.89 19.60 0.13
N MET A 65 -1.78 19.03 -1.07
CA MET A 65 -2.87 18.97 -2.03
C MET A 65 -3.71 17.72 -1.75
N ALA A 66 -5.03 17.88 -1.69
CA ALA A 66 -5.96 16.82 -1.34
C ALA A 66 -7.32 17.00 -2.04
N TRP A 67 -8.14 15.95 -2.00
CA TRP A 67 -9.49 15.98 -2.55
C TRP A 67 -10.52 16.13 -1.45
N PRO A 68 -11.60 16.91 -1.65
CA PRO A 68 -12.70 16.95 -0.72
C PRO A 68 -13.29 15.55 -0.54
N ARG A 69 -13.48 15.13 0.71
CA ARG A 69 -14.04 13.81 1.02
C ARG A 69 -15.43 13.64 0.39
N THR A 70 -16.23 14.70 0.35
CA THR A 70 -17.56 14.69 -0.28
C THR A 70 -17.51 14.35 -1.76
N GLU A 71 -16.55 14.92 -2.50
CA GLU A 71 -16.34 14.66 -3.93
C GLU A 71 -15.92 13.22 -4.17
N VAL A 72 -14.99 12.70 -3.36
CA VAL A 72 -14.57 11.29 -3.42
C VAL A 72 -15.74 10.35 -3.15
N LEU A 73 -16.54 10.62 -2.12
CA LEU A 73 -17.72 9.81 -1.80
C LEU A 73 -18.82 9.90 -2.86
N MET A 74 -18.95 11.04 -3.55
CA MET A 74 -19.86 11.16 -4.69
C MET A 74 -19.36 10.36 -5.88
N ALA A 75 -18.06 10.42 -6.19
CA ALA A 75 -17.46 9.62 -7.24
C ALA A 75 -17.60 8.12 -6.94
N GLU A 76 -17.36 7.67 -5.70
CA GLU A 76 -17.55 6.27 -5.28
C GLU A 76 -18.99 5.77 -5.45
N LYS A 77 -19.98 6.68 -5.50
CA LYS A 77 -21.40 6.37 -5.69
C LYS A 77 -21.84 6.39 -7.15
N THR A 78 -21.00 6.78 -8.11
CA THR A 78 -21.41 6.77 -9.51
C THR A 78 -21.41 5.33 -10.04
N PRO A 79 -22.37 4.97 -10.92
CA PRO A 79 -22.40 3.63 -11.51
C PRO A 79 -21.12 3.28 -12.27
N GLU A 80 -20.55 4.25 -12.99
CA GLU A 80 -19.29 4.10 -13.73
C GLU A 80 -18.13 3.73 -12.80
N PHE A 81 -18.01 4.42 -11.66
CA PHE A 81 -16.97 4.12 -10.69
C PHE A 81 -17.19 2.76 -10.03
N MET A 82 -18.43 2.42 -9.66
CA MET A 82 -18.74 1.10 -9.10
C MET A 82 -18.36 -0.02 -10.06
N THR A 83 -18.67 0.14 -11.34
CA THR A 83 -18.34 -0.85 -12.38
C THR A 83 -16.82 -0.97 -12.56
N TRP A 84 -16.11 0.16 -12.53
CA TRP A 84 -14.64 0.17 -12.55
C TRP A 84 -14.05 -0.50 -11.30
N MET A 85 -14.61 -0.24 -10.12
CA MET A 85 -14.15 -0.79 -8.85
C MET A 85 -14.44 -2.30 -8.76
N GLU A 86 -15.57 -2.77 -9.30
CA GLU A 86 -15.88 -4.19 -9.44
C GLU A 86 -14.87 -4.88 -10.35
N LYS A 87 -14.64 -4.37 -11.57
CA LYS A 87 -13.59 -4.90 -12.47
C LYS A 87 -12.22 -4.89 -11.82
N ARG A 88 -11.91 -3.86 -11.03
CA ARG A 88 -10.64 -3.76 -10.30
C ARG A 88 -10.57 -4.80 -9.18
N ARG A 89 -11.67 -5.05 -8.46
CA ARG A 89 -11.76 -6.09 -7.44
C ARG A 89 -11.71 -7.48 -8.05
N GLU A 90 -12.38 -7.73 -9.16
CA GLU A 90 -12.34 -8.97 -9.93
C GLU A 90 -10.94 -9.20 -10.52
N TRP A 91 -10.27 -8.16 -11.02
CA TRP A 91 -8.88 -8.27 -11.46
C TRP A 91 -7.95 -8.61 -10.29
N LEU A 92 -8.17 -8.01 -9.11
CA LEU A 92 -7.45 -8.35 -7.89
C LEU A 92 -7.78 -9.77 -7.42
N ASP A 93 -9.00 -10.24 -7.63
CA ASP A 93 -9.49 -11.57 -7.24
C ASP A 93 -8.99 -12.68 -8.19
N ALA A 94 -9.10 -12.47 -9.50
CA ALA A 94 -8.70 -13.38 -10.56
C ALA A 94 -7.19 -13.53 -10.71
N ARG A 95 -6.40 -12.56 -10.24
CA ARG A 95 -4.93 -12.66 -10.12
C ARG A 95 -4.49 -13.15 -8.73
N CYS A 96 -5.41 -13.79 -7.99
CA CYS A 96 -5.37 -14.08 -6.56
C CYS A 96 -5.54 -12.81 -5.71
N ARG A 97 -6.67 -12.69 -4.99
CA ARG A 97 -6.55 -12.07 -3.66
C ARG A 97 -5.59 -12.97 -2.86
N LEU A 98 -4.75 -12.41 -1.98
CA LEU A 98 -4.03 -13.19 -0.93
C LEU A 98 -4.79 -14.48 -0.55
N PRO A 99 -4.17 -15.61 -0.16
CA PRO A 99 -3.26 -16.61 -0.80
C PRO A 99 -4.01 -17.85 -1.42
N ASP A 100 -3.32 -18.71 -2.20
CA ASP A 100 -3.43 -20.22 -2.17
C ASP A 100 -2.71 -20.96 -3.32
N ILE A 101 -2.13 -20.23 -4.28
CA ILE A 101 -0.83 -20.59 -4.87
C ILE A 101 0.11 -19.45 -4.45
N ALA A 102 1.35 -19.75 -4.10
CA ALA A 102 2.36 -18.76 -3.72
C ALA A 102 2.71 -17.84 -4.86
N TYR A 103 1.86 -16.88 -5.13
CA TYR A 103 2.13 -15.72 -5.94
C TYR A 103 1.89 -14.49 -5.07
N ALA A 104 2.63 -14.35 -3.98
CA ALA A 104 2.56 -13.08 -3.28
C ALA A 104 3.39 -12.04 -4.04
N THR A 105 2.67 -11.07 -4.59
CA THR A 105 3.26 -9.86 -5.13
C THR A 105 3.51 -8.89 -3.98
N TYR A 106 4.72 -8.96 -3.41
CA TYR A 106 5.18 -7.96 -2.47
C TYR A 106 5.95 -6.86 -3.21
N GLY A 107 5.21 -5.84 -3.65
CA GLY A 107 5.77 -4.64 -4.25
C GLY A 107 6.34 -4.84 -5.67
N LEU A 108 7.48 -5.52 -5.80
CA LEU A 108 8.36 -5.52 -6.98
C LEU A 108 8.60 -6.90 -7.60
N VAL A 109 8.08 -8.01 -7.05
CA VAL A 109 8.46 -9.37 -7.48
C VAL A 109 7.26 -10.32 -7.53
N VAL A 110 7.21 -11.23 -8.51
CA VAL A 110 6.36 -12.43 -8.60
C VAL A 110 7.22 -13.64 -8.26
N ILE A 111 6.71 -14.60 -7.51
CA ILE A 111 7.40 -15.87 -7.25
C ILE A 111 6.68 -17.03 -7.93
N GLY A 112 7.41 -18.05 -8.36
CA GLY A 112 6.88 -19.29 -8.93
C GLY A 112 7.43 -20.46 -8.14
N TRP A 113 6.53 -21.20 -7.48
CA TRP A 113 6.87 -22.31 -6.59
C TRP A 113 6.12 -23.58 -7.00
N ASP A 114 6.86 -24.65 -7.28
CA ASP A 114 6.31 -25.98 -7.56
C ASP A 114 6.31 -26.81 -6.27
N ILE A 115 5.17 -26.82 -5.58
CA ILE A 115 4.94 -27.53 -4.31
C ILE A 115 5.16 -29.05 -4.47
N ALA A 116 4.98 -29.60 -5.67
CA ALA A 116 5.20 -31.02 -5.94
C ALA A 116 6.68 -31.37 -6.16
N SER A 117 7.57 -30.37 -6.23
CA SER A 117 9.02 -30.54 -6.44
C SER A 117 9.83 -29.70 -5.43
N PRO A 118 9.84 -30.05 -4.13
CA PRO A 118 10.47 -29.24 -3.08
C PRO A 118 11.99 -29.07 -3.25
N ASP A 119 12.66 -29.99 -3.94
CA ASP A 119 14.10 -29.93 -4.20
C ASP A 119 14.50 -28.87 -5.25
N LYS A 120 13.52 -28.26 -5.93
CA LYS A 120 13.78 -27.21 -6.92
C LYS A 120 13.86 -25.84 -6.26
N PRO A 121 14.70 -24.92 -6.79
CA PRO A 121 14.76 -23.55 -6.32
C PRO A 121 13.43 -22.83 -6.58
N VAL A 122 13.02 -21.99 -5.63
CA VAL A 122 11.87 -21.10 -5.83
C VAL A 122 12.27 -20.04 -6.85
N ARG A 123 11.47 -19.86 -7.90
CA ARG A 123 11.74 -18.88 -8.96
C ARG A 123 11.10 -17.54 -8.62
N PHE A 124 11.67 -16.45 -9.13
CA PHE A 124 11.09 -15.13 -8.99
C PHE A 124 11.33 -14.24 -10.22
N GLN A 125 10.49 -13.23 -10.40
CA GLN A 125 10.53 -12.29 -11.52
C GLN A 125 10.21 -10.88 -11.05
N GLU A 126 11.01 -9.89 -11.46
CA GLU A 126 10.76 -8.49 -11.13
C GLU A 126 9.61 -7.91 -11.96
N LEU A 127 8.71 -7.18 -11.30
CA LEU A 127 7.57 -6.49 -11.89
C LEU A 127 7.90 -5.04 -12.20
N VAL A 128 7.54 -4.59 -13.41
CA VAL A 128 7.67 -3.19 -13.82
C VAL A 128 6.31 -2.60 -14.10
N TRP A 129 6.03 -1.43 -13.55
CA TRP A 129 4.75 -0.75 -13.72
C TRP A 129 4.63 -0.19 -15.15
N ASN A 130 3.63 -0.62 -15.91
CA ASN A 130 3.32 -0.09 -17.24
C ASN A 130 2.14 0.87 -17.18
N GLU A 131 2.40 2.14 -17.47
CA GLU A 131 1.43 3.21 -17.30
C GLU A 131 0.32 3.23 -18.35
N ASP A 132 0.61 2.85 -19.59
CA ASP A 132 -0.32 2.92 -20.72
C ASP A 132 -1.44 1.89 -20.60
N ARG A 133 -1.06 0.68 -20.21
CA ARG A 133 -1.97 -0.45 -20.01
C ARG A 133 -2.58 -0.50 -18.62
N GLN A 134 -2.10 0.35 -17.71
CA GLN A 134 -2.51 0.40 -16.31
C GLN A 134 -2.35 -0.96 -15.60
N GLU A 135 -1.28 -1.65 -15.92
CA GLU A 135 -0.95 -2.95 -15.35
C GLU A 135 0.55 -3.02 -15.05
N LEU A 136 0.94 -3.76 -14.01
CA LEU A 136 2.31 -4.25 -13.92
C LEU A 136 2.49 -5.22 -15.08
N VAL A 137 3.49 -4.96 -15.91
CA VAL A 137 3.85 -5.84 -17.02
C VAL A 137 5.15 -6.52 -16.64
N ASP A 138 5.19 -7.82 -16.85
CA ASP A 138 6.41 -8.60 -16.71
C ASP A 138 7.50 -7.98 -17.58
N LEU A 139 8.70 -7.76 -17.01
CA LEU A 139 9.89 -7.73 -17.86
C LEU A 139 9.91 -9.09 -18.58
N PRO A 140 10.01 -9.12 -19.92
CA PRO A 140 9.71 -10.31 -20.70
C PRO A 140 10.53 -11.51 -20.21
N HIS A 141 9.85 -12.45 -19.54
CA HIS A 141 10.25 -13.84 -19.30
C HIS A 141 11.63 -14.07 -18.65
N LYS A 142 12.13 -13.13 -17.83
CA LYS A 142 13.36 -13.34 -17.04
C LYS A 142 13.03 -13.83 -15.64
N TRP A 143 12.70 -15.10 -15.53
CA TRP A 143 12.67 -15.80 -14.25
C TRP A 143 14.10 -16.01 -13.75
N ALA A 144 14.34 -15.66 -12.49
CA ALA A 144 15.58 -15.90 -11.77
C ALA A 144 15.34 -16.95 -10.68
N ASP A 145 16.33 -17.80 -10.43
CA ASP A 145 16.28 -18.74 -9.32
C ASP A 145 16.67 -18.03 -8.02
N SER A 146 15.84 -18.18 -6.99
CA SER A 146 16.20 -17.76 -5.64
C SER A 146 17.21 -18.74 -5.03
N PRO A 147 17.99 -18.35 -4.01
CA PRO A 147 18.86 -19.27 -3.30
C PRO A 147 18.08 -20.27 -2.42
N TYR A 148 16.77 -20.07 -2.28
CA TYR A 148 15.92 -20.89 -1.45
C TYR A 148 15.24 -21.99 -2.28
N THR A 149 15.06 -23.15 -1.66
CA THR A 149 14.34 -24.29 -2.27
C THR A 149 12.97 -24.46 -1.65
N GLY A 150 12.07 -25.14 -2.36
CA GLY A 150 10.73 -25.44 -1.83
C GLY A 150 10.76 -26.24 -0.52
N ALA A 151 11.81 -27.01 -0.28
CA ALA A 151 12.02 -27.78 0.95
C ALA A 151 12.23 -26.91 2.19
N GLU A 152 12.78 -25.70 2.04
CA GLU A 152 13.00 -24.77 3.16
C GLU A 152 11.71 -24.11 3.65
N PHE A 153 10.63 -24.27 2.88
CA PHE A 153 9.32 -23.70 3.13
C PHE A 153 8.25 -24.78 3.32
N ASP A 154 8.64 -25.97 3.76
CA ASP A 154 7.68 -27.04 4.05
C ASP A 154 6.67 -26.61 5.12
N GLY A 155 5.38 -26.76 4.80
CA GLY A 155 4.28 -26.27 5.63
C GLY A 155 4.09 -24.75 5.67
N TRP A 156 4.88 -23.96 4.94
CA TRP A 156 4.68 -22.52 4.83
C TRP A 156 3.63 -22.19 3.79
N SER A 157 2.84 -21.18 4.08
CA SER A 157 1.87 -20.68 3.13
C SER A 157 2.58 -19.97 1.96
N PRO A 158 1.97 -20.05 0.78
CA PRO A 158 2.17 -19.14 -0.33
C PRO A 158 2.69 -17.73 -0.06
N ASP A 159 2.07 -17.04 0.89
CA ASP A 159 2.39 -15.64 1.19
C ASP A 159 3.65 -15.50 2.05
N GLU A 160 3.87 -16.43 2.97
CA GLU A 160 5.05 -16.45 3.83
C GLU A 160 6.33 -16.66 3.00
N VAL A 161 6.26 -17.51 1.99
CA VAL A 161 7.38 -17.77 1.05
C VAL A 161 7.71 -16.52 0.25
N ALA A 162 6.71 -15.83 -0.30
CA ALA A 162 6.99 -14.64 -1.08
C ALA A 162 7.47 -13.46 -0.23
N CYS A 163 6.98 -13.33 1.01
CA CYS A 163 7.51 -12.37 1.99
C CYS A 163 9.01 -12.60 2.21
N ALA A 164 9.40 -13.84 2.48
CA ALA A 164 10.81 -14.21 2.70
C ALA A 164 11.69 -13.89 1.46
N ILE A 165 11.20 -14.22 0.26
CA ILE A 165 11.92 -13.95 -1.00
C ILE A 165 11.98 -12.44 -1.28
N CYS A 166 10.92 -11.68 -1.02
CA CYS A 166 10.92 -10.23 -1.21
C CYS A 166 11.83 -9.52 -0.22
N GLU A 167 11.84 -9.91 1.06
CA GLU A 167 12.78 -9.37 2.04
C GLU A 167 14.23 -9.62 1.65
N TRP A 168 14.54 -10.84 1.22
CA TRP A 168 15.86 -11.19 0.70
C TRP A 168 16.25 -10.33 -0.51
N PHE A 169 15.32 -10.17 -1.47
CA PHE A 169 15.54 -9.37 -2.67
C PHE A 169 15.82 -7.90 -2.33
N ILE A 170 15.06 -7.31 -1.41
CA ILE A 170 15.24 -5.92 -0.95
C ILE A 170 16.59 -5.75 -0.25
N ARG A 171 17.00 -6.69 0.62
CA ARG A 171 18.31 -6.65 1.31
C ARG A 171 19.50 -6.73 0.35
N ARG A 172 19.29 -7.24 -0.87
CA ARG A 172 20.33 -7.35 -1.91
C ARG A 172 20.46 -6.13 -2.81
N LYS A 173 19.46 -5.25 -2.90
CA LYS A 173 19.59 -4.04 -3.73
C LYS A 173 20.57 -3.07 -3.03
N PRO A 174 21.72 -2.71 -3.65
CA PRO A 174 22.52 -1.61 -3.14
C PRO A 174 21.68 -0.34 -3.23
N GLY A 175 21.58 0.38 -2.11
CA GLY A 175 20.87 1.67 -2.02
C GLY A 175 21.53 2.75 -2.85
#